data_AF-A0A4Y2PF62-F1
#
_entry.id   AF-A0A4Y2PF62-F1
#
_cell.length_a   1.000
_cell.length_b   1.000
_cell.length_c   1.000
_cell.angle_alpha   90.00
_cell.angle_beta   90.00
_cell.angle_gamma   90.00
#
_symmetry.space_group_name_H-M   'P 1'
#
loop_
_entity.id
_entity.type
_entity.pdbx_description
1 polymer ?
#
loop_
_entity_poly.entity_id
_entity_poly.type
_entity_poly.pdbx_seq_one_letter_code
_entity_poly.pdbx_strand_id
1 'polypeptide(L)'
;MSKTHPCLVKIKNCHNQIVNSAATLKYRDLCPEIRQNFVDLFRRGHNAASALKCHKTDLMIEKGDYDQAAADGMLMLSYSVVFKLFEKEFSRTYGSISGDGMI
;
A
#
# COMPACT_ATOMS: atom_id res chain seq x y z
N MET A 1 40.66 32.75 37.68
CA MET A 1 40.62 31.50 36.90
C MET A 1 39.22 31.33 36.35
N SER A 2 39.01 31.61 35.06
CA SER A 2 37.68 31.46 34.44
C SER A 2 37.39 29.97 34.25
N LYS A 3 36.28 29.49 34.78
CA LYS A 3 35.84 28.11 34.58
C LYS A 3 35.32 27.98 33.15
N THR A 4 36.09 27.31 32.30
CA THR A 4 35.72 26.97 30.93
C THR A 4 34.59 25.94 30.98
N HIS A 5 33.35 26.35 30.72
CA HIS A 5 32.22 25.43 30.56
C HIS A 5 31.94 25.31 29.06
N PRO A 6 32.54 24.33 28.37
CA PRO A 6 32.26 24.14 26.95
C PRO A 6 30.78 23.77 26.77
N CYS A 7 30.08 24.50 25.89
CA CYS A 7 28.72 24.17 25.49
C CYS A 7 28.77 22.95 24.54
N LEU A 8 28.74 21.76 25.12
CA LEU A 8 28.81 20.49 24.39
C LEU A 8 27.40 19.99 24.06
N VAL A 9 27.00 20.11 22.79
CA VAL A 9 25.76 19.53 22.28
C VAL A 9 26.03 18.10 21.81
N LYS A 10 25.47 17.10 22.50
CA LYS A 10 25.59 15.69 22.13
C LYS A 10 24.33 15.23 21.40
N ILE A 11 24.36 15.27 20.07
CA ILE A 11 23.27 14.76 19.24
C ILE A 11 23.37 13.23 19.20
N LYS A 12 22.37 12.54 19.74
CA LYS A 12 22.23 11.09 19.60
C LYS A 12 21.19 10.83 18.52
N ASN A 13 21.61 10.17 17.43
CA ASN A 13 20.69 9.74 16.39
C ASN A 13 19.94 8.48 16.85
N CYS A 14 18.96 8.67 17.73
CA CYS A 14 18.09 7.61 18.21
C CYS A 14 16.76 7.72 17.44
N HIS A 15 16.59 6.90 16.40
CA HIS A 15 15.26 6.72 15.83
C HIS A 15 14.39 5.96 16.82
N ASN A 16 13.16 6.45 17.07
CA ASN A 16 12.17 5.80 17.94
C ASN A 16 11.62 4.48 17.35
N GLN A 17 12.13 4.08 16.18
CA GLN A 17 11.75 2.88 15.46
C GLN A 17 13.00 2.15 15.01
N ILE A 18 12.96 0.82 15.08
CA ILE A 18 14.05 -0.04 14.63
C ILE A 18 14.18 0.13 13.12
N VAL A 19 15.29 0.71 12.65
CA VAL A 19 15.53 0.95 11.22
C VAL A 19 16.18 -0.24 10.51
N ASN A 20 16.78 -1.16 11.26
CA ASN A 20 17.49 -2.34 10.75
C ASN A 20 16.74 -3.63 11.06
N SER A 21 15.44 -3.70 10.80
CA SER A 21 14.69 -4.96 10.92
C SER A 21 14.03 -5.32 9.59
N ALA A 22 13.90 -6.63 9.33
CA ALA A 22 13.11 -7.10 8.20
C ALA A 22 11.65 -6.59 8.25
N ALA A 23 11.12 -6.32 9.45
CA ALA A 23 9.80 -5.71 9.63
C ALA A 23 9.75 -4.25 9.15
N THR A 24 10.87 -3.52 9.20
CA THR A 24 10.99 -2.15 8.67
C THR A 24 10.98 -2.13 7.13
N LEU A 25 11.40 -3.23 6.49
CA LEU A 25 11.34 -3.39 5.03
C LEU A 25 9.98 -3.94 4.55
N LYS A 26 9.11 -4.38 5.46
CA LYS A 26 7.76 -4.79 5.09
C LYS A 26 6.91 -3.53 4.91
N TYR A 27 6.40 -3.35 3.69
CA TYR A 27 5.27 -2.47 3.48
C TYR A 27 4.12 -2.92 4.40
N ARG A 28 3.41 -1.95 4.98
CA ARG A 28 2.26 -2.21 5.85
C ARG A 28 1.27 -3.12 5.11
N ASP A 29 0.75 -4.14 5.79
CA ASP A 29 -0.28 -4.99 5.21
C ASP A 29 -1.50 -4.15 4.85
N LEU A 30 -2.09 -4.45 3.70
CA LEU A 30 -3.26 -3.76 3.18
C LEU A 30 -4.45 -3.94 4.14
N CYS A 31 -5.21 -2.86 4.34
CA CYS A 31 -6.48 -2.94 5.04
C CYS A 31 -7.39 -4.00 4.39
N PRO A 32 -7.88 -5.01 5.14
CA PRO A 32 -8.72 -6.07 4.60
C PRO A 32 -9.96 -5.57 3.85
N GLU A 33 -10.53 -4.44 4.28
CA GLU A 33 -11.69 -3.80 3.64
C GLU A 33 -11.36 -3.31 2.23
N ILE A 34 -10.24 -2.61 2.06
CA ILE A 34 -9.78 -2.13 0.74
C ILE A 34 -9.52 -3.32 -0.18
N ARG A 35 -8.91 -4.39 0.35
CA ARG A 35 -8.70 -5.62 -0.41
C ARG A 35 -10.03 -6.19 -0.92
N GLN A 36 -11.05 -6.23 -0.06
CA GLN A 36 -12.37 -6.75 -0.42
C GLN A 36 -13.05 -5.85 -1.47
N ASN A 37 -12.94 -4.53 -1.36
CA ASN A 37 -13.46 -3.59 -2.37
C ASN A 37 -12.86 -3.87 -3.76
N PHE A 38 -11.55 -4.13 -3.85
CA PHE A 38 -10.93 -4.52 -5.12
C PHE A 38 -11.49 -5.84 -5.66
N VAL A 39 -11.66 -6.85 -4.81
CA VAL A 39 -12.26 -8.14 -5.20
C VAL A 39 -13.67 -7.94 -5.77
N ASP A 40 -14.47 -7.10 -5.13
CA ASP A 40 -15.83 -6.83 -5.57
C ASP A 40 -15.87 -6.04 -6.88
N LEU A 41 -14.93 -5.11 -7.10
CA LEU A 41 -14.76 -4.45 -8.40
C LEU A 41 -14.40 -5.47 -9.50
N PHE A 42 -13.50 -6.41 -9.22
CA PHE A 42 -13.13 -7.44 -10.21
C PHE A 42 -14.32 -8.33 -10.57
N ARG A 43 -15.13 -8.72 -9.59
CA ARG A 43 -16.37 -9.50 -9.81
C ARG A 43 -17.40 -8.74 -10.65
N ARG A 44 -17.38 -7.40 -10.61
CA ARG A 44 -18.20 -6.53 -11.47
C ARG A 44 -17.62 -6.34 -12.88
N GLY A 45 -16.50 -7.00 -13.21
CA GLY A 45 -15.88 -6.95 -14.54
C GLY A 45 -14.79 -5.89 -14.69
N HIS A 46 -14.37 -5.23 -13.61
CA HIS A 46 -13.27 -4.28 -13.69
C HIS A 46 -11.93 -5.01 -13.84
N ASN A 47 -11.08 -4.51 -14.73
CA ASN A 47 -9.66 -4.86 -14.76
C ASN A 47 -8.88 -4.06 -13.70
N ALA A 48 -7.65 -4.48 -13.41
CA ALA A 48 -6.80 -3.86 -12.39
C ALA A 48 -6.64 -2.34 -12.54
N ALA A 49 -6.47 -1.84 -13.77
CA ALA A 49 -6.29 -0.41 -14.03
C ALA A 49 -7.57 0.39 -13.74
N SER A 50 -8.71 -0.11 -14.21
CA SER A 50 -10.01 0.53 -13.99
C SER A 50 -10.41 0.50 -12.51
N ALA A 51 -10.19 -0.62 -11.82
CA ALA A 51 -10.47 -0.75 -10.39
C ALA A 51 -9.60 0.21 -9.55
N LEU A 52 -8.30 0.33 -9.87
CA LEU A 52 -7.41 1.28 -9.20
C LEU A 52 -7.85 2.73 -9.43
N LYS A 53 -8.33 3.06 -10.63
CA LYS A 53 -8.85 4.39 -10.92
C LYS A 53 -10.10 4.70 -10.09
N CYS A 54 -11.06 3.76 -10.03
CA CYS A 54 -12.25 3.91 -9.19
C CYS A 54 -11.88 4.13 -7.72
N HIS A 55 -11.06 3.23 -7.16
CA HIS A 55 -10.62 3.32 -5.77
C HIS A 55 -9.90 4.64 -5.46
N LYS A 56 -9.06 5.13 -6.39
CA LYS A 56 -8.39 6.43 -6.25
C LYS A 56 -9.40 7.58 -6.21
N THR A 57 -10.40 7.57 -7.10
CA THR A 57 -11.44 8.59 -7.13
C THR A 57 -12.26 8.58 -5.85
N ASP A 58 -12.65 7.41 -5.35
CA ASP A 58 -13.39 7.27 -4.09
C ASP A 58 -12.57 7.79 -2.91
N LEU A 59 -11.28 7.43 -2.84
CA LEU A 59 -10.38 7.90 -1.80
C LEU A 59 -10.19 9.43 -1.81
N MET A 60 -10.15 10.04 -3.00
CA MET A 60 -10.09 11.50 -3.15
C MET A 60 -11.37 12.22 -2.69
N ILE A 61 -12.53 11.56 -2.82
CA ILE A 61 -13.82 12.11 -2.37
C ILE A 61 -13.93 11.98 -0.84
N GLU A 62 -13.54 10.84 -0.30
CA GLU A 62 -13.65 10.55 1.14
C GLU A 62 -12.62 11.30 1.99
N LYS A 63 -11.42 11.54 1.44
CA LYS A 63 -10.31 12.17 2.17
C LYS A 63 -10.00 13.54 1.59
N GLY A 64 -10.20 14.57 2.41
CA GLY A 64 -9.74 15.93 2.10
C GLY A 64 -8.21 16.06 1.99
N ASP A 65 -7.45 15.12 2.57
CA ASP A 65 -5.98 15.06 2.48
C ASP A 65 -5.54 13.72 1.83
N TYR A 66 -5.86 13.60 0.53
CA TYR A 66 -5.56 12.42 -0.27
C TYR A 66 -4.06 12.11 -0.31
N ASP A 67 -3.20 13.12 -0.41
CA ASP A 67 -1.76 12.92 -0.62
C ASP A 67 -1.11 12.24 0.60
N GLN A 68 -1.50 12.63 1.82
CA GLN A 68 -1.06 11.93 3.03
C GLN A 68 -1.61 10.50 3.11
N ALA A 69 -2.90 10.32 2.81
CA ALA A 69 -3.53 9.00 2.84
C ALA A 69 -2.93 8.01 1.82
N ALA A 70 -2.54 8.52 0.65
CA ALA A 70 -1.91 7.72 -0.39
C ALA A 70 -0.45 7.36 -0.06
N ALA A 71 0.26 8.20 0.69
CA ALA A 71 1.65 7.98 1.07
C ALA A 71 1.84 6.85 2.11
N ASP A 72 0.84 6.60 2.98
CA ASP A 72 0.90 5.56 4.02
C ASP A 72 0.90 4.12 3.44
N GLY A 73 0.51 3.95 2.17
CA GLY A 73 0.47 2.64 1.48
C GLY A 73 -0.59 1.66 2.00
N MET A 74 -1.21 1.92 3.16
CA MET A 74 -2.30 1.14 3.74
C MET A 74 -3.60 1.28 2.94
N LEU A 75 -3.84 2.48 2.39
CA LEU A 75 -5.09 2.83 1.68
C LEU A 75 -4.94 2.84 0.17
N MET A 76 -3.73 2.94 -0.36
CA MET A 76 -3.47 3.06 -1.80
C MET A 76 -2.45 2.00 -2.22
N LEU A 77 -2.88 1.09 -3.09
CA LEU A 77 -2.05 0.00 -3.60
C LEU A 77 -1.26 0.42 -4.84
N SER A 78 -0.03 -0.05 -4.94
CA SER A 78 0.67 0.00 -6.22
C SER A 78 -0.07 -0.86 -7.25
N TYR A 79 0.01 -0.46 -8.51
CA TYR A 79 -0.62 -1.20 -9.62
C TYR A 79 -0.21 -2.68 -9.63
N SER A 80 1.07 -2.99 -9.38
CA SER A 80 1.57 -4.36 -9.35
C SER A 80 0.88 -5.23 -8.30
N VAL A 81 0.52 -4.66 -7.14
CA VAL A 81 -0.21 -5.40 -6.09
C VAL A 81 -1.65 -5.63 -6.52
N VAL A 82 -2.32 -4.62 -7.07
CA VAL A 82 -3.69 -4.75 -7.59
C VAL A 82 -3.74 -5.77 -8.73
N PHE A 83 -2.76 -5.76 -9.62
CA PHE A 83 -2.68 -6.71 -10.73
C PHE A 83 -2.52 -8.15 -10.26
N LYS A 84 -1.64 -8.41 -9.28
CA LYS A 84 -1.50 -9.75 -8.67
C LYS A 84 -2.78 -10.21 -7.97
N LEU A 85 -3.51 -9.28 -7.35
CA LEU A 85 -4.81 -9.58 -6.73
C LEU A 85 -5.84 -9.94 -7.80
N PHE A 86 -5.90 -9.15 -8.89
CA PHE A 86 -6.77 -9.42 -10.03
C PHE A 86 -6.47 -10.78 -10.64
N GLU A 87 -5.22 -11.09 -10.93
CA GLU A 87 -4.80 -12.39 -11.48
C GLU A 87 -5.24 -13.55 -10.59
N LYS A 88 -5.03 -13.45 -9.27
CA LYS A 88 -5.47 -14.47 -8.33
C LYS A 88 -6.99 -14.67 -8.34
N GLU A 89 -7.77 -13.59 -8.36
CA GLU A 89 -9.23 -13.65 -8.39
C GLU A 89 -9.77 -14.13 -9.73
N PHE A 90 -9.16 -13.68 -10.83
CA PHE A 90 -9.48 -14.07 -12.19
C PHE A 90 -9.19 -15.56 -12.40
N SER A 91 -8.00 -16.03 -12.03
CA SER A 91 -7.63 -17.44 -12.15
C SER A 91 -8.48 -18.38 -11.30
N ARG A 92 -8.96 -17.91 -10.14
CA ARG A 92 -9.93 -18.69 -9.34
C ARG A 92 -11.27 -18.84 -10.05
N THR A 93 -11.66 -17.89 -10.90
CA THR A 93 -12.99 -17.82 -11.50
C THR A 93 -13.02 -18.38 -12.93
N TYR A 94 -11.97 -18.15 -13.71
CA TYR A 94 -11.94 -18.40 -15.17
C TYR A 94 -10.72 -19.21 -15.64
N GLY A 95 -9.76 -19.55 -14.77
CA GLY A 95 -8.48 -20.15 -15.17
C GLY A 95 -7.41 -19.13 -15.58
N SER A 96 -6.28 -19.59 -16.12
CA SER A 96 -5.15 -18.71 -16.42
C SER A 96 -5.54 -17.58 -17.37
N ILE A 97 -5.07 -16.35 -17.11
CA ILE A 97 -5.26 -15.21 -18.04
C ILE A 97 -4.66 -15.52 -19.42
N SER A 98 -3.62 -16.37 -19.48
CA SER A 98 -3.00 -16.80 -20.74
C SER A 98 -3.90 -17.66 -21.62
N GLY A 99 -5.05 -18.12 -21.13
CA GLY A 99 -5.91 -19.08 -21.82
C GLY A 99 -5.56 -20.55 -21.52
N ASP A 100 -4.40 -20.82 -20.89
CA ASP A 100 -4.03 -22.18 -20.52
C ASP A 100 -4.95 -22.72 -19.41
N GLY A 101 -5.66 -23.81 -19.73
CA GLY A 101 -6.57 -24.46 -18.81
C GLY A 101 -7.89 -23.73 -18.58
N MET A 102 -8.32 -22.86 -19.52
CA MET A 102 -9.72 -22.42 -19.53
C MET A 102 -10.64 -23.61 -19.81
N ILE A 103 -11.65 -23.77 -18.95
CA ILE A 103 -12.74 -24.74 -19.04
C ILE A 103 -13.75 -24.35 -20.12
#